data_AF-A0A8B7E5W0-F1
#
_entry.id   AF-A0A8B7E5W0-F1
#
_cell.length_a   1.000
_cell.length_b   1.000
_cell.length_c   1.000
_cell.angle_alpha   90.00
_cell.angle_beta   90.00
_cell.angle_gamma   90.00
#
_symmetry.space_group_name_H-M   'P 1'
#
loop_
_entity.id
_entity.type
_entity.pdbx_description
1 polymer ?
#
loop_
_entity_poly.entity_id
_entity_poly.type
_entity_poly.pdbx_seq_one_letter_code
_entity_poly.pdbx_strand_id
1 'polypeptide(L)'
;MARCQKLPDYKHILNIGNRKIFHVSEESAIADYLQTSSNMCYGLTKLQTRQLAYKYGIALNSNSIPESWHQNKMAGKQWLESFLIRHPKLSLRKPEKVSLACATAFNEHTVSMVLQAVSAERGSLVTMLAFVNAMGNTVPPVFIFPRVNYKDFMICGAPTGSLGLCNKSGWMTSENFLVAMKHFVSHAKPSVEHPVLLLMDNHESHISF
;
A
#
# COMPACT_ATOMS: atom_id res chain seq x y z
N MET A 1 -30.74 -9.61 57.54
CA MET A 1 -29.32 -9.69 57.12
C MET A 1 -29.12 -11.01 56.39
N ALA A 2 -29.12 -11.02 55.05
CA ALA A 2 -28.91 -12.25 54.28
C ALA A 2 -27.46 -12.32 53.79
N ARG A 3 -26.70 -13.30 54.31
CA ARG A 3 -25.32 -13.61 53.95
C ARG A 3 -25.26 -14.13 52.51
N CYS A 4 -24.50 -13.46 51.65
CA CYS A 4 -24.11 -13.97 50.34
C CYS A 4 -23.04 -15.06 50.52
N GLN A 5 -23.41 -16.32 50.32
CA GLN A 5 -22.42 -17.39 50.22
C GLN A 5 -21.73 -17.26 48.85
N LYS A 6 -20.42 -17.02 48.85
CA LYS A 6 -19.61 -17.10 47.63
C LYS A 6 -19.67 -18.54 47.13
N LEU A 7 -20.28 -18.74 45.96
CA LEU A 7 -20.16 -19.99 45.22
C LEU A 7 -18.67 -20.23 44.90
N PRO A 8 -18.16 -21.47 45.02
CA PRO A 8 -16.77 -21.76 44.72
C PRO A 8 -16.45 -21.43 43.26
N ASP A 9 -15.24 -20.90 43.02
CA ASP A 9 -14.71 -20.59 41.68
C ASP A 9 -14.86 -21.82 40.76
N TYR A 10 -15.83 -21.75 39.85
CA TYR A 10 -16.03 -22.76 38.84
C TYR A 10 -14.86 -22.72 37.86
N LYS A 11 -13.85 -23.56 38.08
CA LYS A 11 -12.83 -23.88 37.07
C LYS A 11 -13.47 -24.84 36.07
N HIS A 12 -13.78 -24.31 34.88
CA HIS A 12 -14.17 -25.12 33.74
C HIS A 12 -12.98 -26.02 33.33
N ILE A 13 -12.95 -27.26 33.81
CA ILE A 13 -12.00 -28.27 33.33
C ILE A 13 -12.60 -28.86 32.05
N LEU A 14 -12.13 -28.39 30.89
CA LEU A 14 -12.46 -29.01 29.61
C LEU A 14 -11.88 -30.42 29.60
N ASN A 15 -12.74 -31.43 29.50
CA ASN A 15 -12.34 -32.83 29.33
C ASN A 15 -11.65 -32.96 27.96
N ILE A 16 -10.30 -33.05 27.97
CA ILE A 16 -9.45 -33.03 26.78
C ILE A 16 -9.63 -34.34 26.01
N GLY A 17 -10.55 -34.31 25.06
CA GLY A 17 -10.69 -35.27 23.97
C GLY A 17 -11.07 -34.59 22.66
N ASN A 18 -10.68 -33.32 22.45
CA ASN A 18 -10.94 -32.64 21.18
C ASN A 18 -9.91 -33.07 20.14
N ARG A 19 -10.37 -33.72 19.07
CA ARG A 19 -9.56 -34.09 17.89
C ARG A 19 -8.75 -32.88 17.43
N LYS A 20 -7.42 -32.97 17.50
CA LYS A 20 -6.52 -31.94 16.97
C LYS A 20 -6.65 -31.95 15.44
N ILE A 21 -7.20 -30.87 14.88
CA ILE A 21 -7.43 -30.74 13.43
C ILE A 21 -6.11 -30.41 12.72
N PHE A 22 -5.22 -29.66 13.38
CA PHE A 22 -3.89 -29.31 12.90
C PHE A 22 -2.81 -29.92 13.78
N HIS A 23 -1.68 -30.25 13.18
CA HIS A 23 -0.46 -30.59 13.91
C HIS A 23 0.12 -29.33 14.57
N VAL A 24 1.00 -29.51 15.58
CA VAL A 24 1.57 -28.39 16.36
C VAL A 24 2.29 -27.37 15.47
N SER A 25 3.00 -27.85 14.43
CA SER A 25 3.70 -27.01 13.46
C SER A 25 2.75 -26.16 12.60
N GLU A 26 1.66 -26.76 12.13
CA GLU A 26 0.62 -26.12 11.34
C GLU A 26 -0.13 -25.06 12.19
N GLU A 27 -0.42 -25.42 13.44
CA GLU A 27 -1.08 -24.52 14.39
C GLU A 27 -0.17 -23.31 14.73
N SER A 28 1.15 -23.53 14.85
CA SER A 28 2.13 -22.46 15.03
C SER A 28 2.19 -21.52 13.83
N ALA A 29 2.14 -22.04 12.60
CA ALA A 29 2.16 -21.21 11.39
C ALA A 29 0.95 -20.25 11.32
N ILE A 30 -0.23 -20.73 11.71
CA ILE A 30 -1.43 -19.88 11.83
C ILE A 30 -1.19 -18.80 12.90
N ALA A 31 -0.62 -19.16 14.05
CA ALA A 31 -0.34 -18.20 15.12
C ALA A 31 0.66 -17.12 14.70
N ASP A 32 1.75 -17.50 14.02
CA ASP A 32 2.79 -16.58 13.55
C ASP A 32 2.26 -15.61 12.49
N TYR A 33 1.40 -16.08 11.59
CA TYR A 33 0.70 -15.23 10.63
C TYR A 33 -0.20 -14.19 11.33
N LEU A 34 -0.98 -14.61 12.33
CA LEU A 34 -1.84 -13.71 13.10
C LEU A 34 -1.03 -12.65 13.85
N GLN A 35 0.12 -13.03 14.41
CA GLN A 35 1.01 -12.09 15.07
C GLN A 35 1.64 -11.09 14.09
N THR A 36 2.10 -11.58 12.94
CA THR A 36 2.75 -10.76 11.89
C THR A 36 1.75 -9.75 11.31
N SER A 37 0.56 -10.21 10.93
CA SER A 37 -0.52 -9.34 10.44
C SER A 37 -0.95 -8.29 11.46
N SER A 38 -1.01 -8.65 12.75
CA SER A 38 -1.26 -7.68 13.82
C SER A 38 -0.16 -6.62 13.92
N ASN A 39 1.11 -7.00 13.77
CA ASN A 39 2.24 -6.06 13.82
C ASN A 39 2.27 -5.10 12.62
N MET A 40 1.66 -5.50 11.49
CA MET A 40 1.48 -4.66 10.30
C MET A 40 0.18 -3.84 10.32
N CYS A 41 -0.50 -3.72 11.47
CA CYS A 41 -1.78 -3.03 11.62
C CYS A 41 -2.95 -3.65 10.82
N TYR A 42 -2.84 -4.92 10.40
CA TYR A 42 -3.88 -5.68 9.70
C TYR A 42 -4.41 -6.83 10.55
N GLY A 43 -4.69 -6.59 11.84
CA GLY A 43 -5.17 -7.62 12.75
C GLY A 43 -6.47 -8.29 12.28
N LEU A 44 -6.52 -9.62 12.33
CA LEU A 44 -7.70 -10.40 11.92
C LEU A 44 -8.76 -10.47 13.02
N THR A 45 -10.02 -10.36 12.64
CA THR A 45 -11.16 -10.61 13.53
C THR A 45 -11.30 -12.11 13.85
N LYS A 46 -12.12 -12.43 14.87
CA LYS A 46 -12.47 -13.83 15.19
C LYS A 46 -13.07 -14.59 14.00
N LEU A 47 -13.88 -13.90 13.19
CA LEU A 47 -14.50 -14.50 12.01
C LEU A 47 -13.45 -14.80 10.93
N GLN A 48 -12.61 -13.81 10.62
CA GLN A 48 -11.54 -13.95 9.64
C GLN A 48 -10.52 -15.02 10.06
N THR A 49 -10.20 -15.11 11.35
CA THR A 49 -9.31 -16.14 11.89
C THR A 49 -9.89 -17.55 11.67
N ARG A 50 -11.21 -17.72 11.87
CA ARG A 50 -11.89 -19.00 11.62
C ARG A 50 -11.95 -19.34 10.13
N GLN A 51 -12.13 -18.34 9.27
CA GLN A 51 -12.07 -18.53 7.80
C GLN A 51 -10.66 -18.86 7.33
N LEU A 52 -9.64 -18.19 7.88
CA LEU A 52 -8.23 -18.46 7.61
C LEU A 52 -7.88 -19.92 7.93
N ALA A 53 -8.27 -20.39 9.12
CA ALA A 53 -8.05 -21.77 9.53
C ALA A 53 -8.69 -22.79 8.58
N TYR A 54 -9.92 -22.53 8.13
CA TYR A 54 -10.57 -23.40 7.14
C TYR A 54 -9.80 -23.40 5.81
N LYS A 55 -9.48 -22.23 5.26
CA LYS A 55 -8.73 -22.10 3.99
C LYS A 55 -7.36 -22.78 4.08
N TYR A 56 -6.68 -22.62 5.21
CA TYR A 56 -5.39 -23.23 5.48
C TYR A 56 -5.49 -24.77 5.51
N GLY A 57 -6.52 -25.32 6.17
CA GLY A 57 -6.76 -26.77 6.16
C GLY A 57 -7.06 -27.32 4.77
N ILE A 58 -7.86 -26.62 3.97
CA ILE A 58 -8.15 -27.01 2.58
C ILE A 58 -6.85 -27.03 1.76
N ALA A 59 -6.00 -26.01 1.90
CA ALA A 59 -4.73 -25.93 1.18
C ALA A 59 -3.76 -27.07 1.55
N LEU A 60 -3.82 -27.57 2.79
CA LEU A 60 -3.03 -28.70 3.25
C LEU A 60 -3.64 -30.08 2.89
N ASN A 61 -4.79 -30.12 2.22
CA ASN A 61 -5.55 -31.36 1.95
C ASN A 61 -5.78 -32.21 3.21
N SER A 62 -6.03 -31.56 4.35
CA SER A 62 -6.17 -32.27 5.62
C SER A 62 -7.50 -33.03 5.70
N ASN A 63 -7.44 -34.37 5.72
CA ASN A 63 -8.60 -35.26 5.93
C ASN A 63 -9.21 -35.15 7.35
N SER A 64 -8.66 -34.30 8.22
CA SER A 64 -9.13 -34.09 9.59
C SER A 64 -10.10 -32.91 9.73
N ILE A 65 -10.43 -32.22 8.63
CA ILE A 65 -11.40 -31.10 8.63
C ILE A 65 -12.82 -31.66 8.79
N PRO A 66 -13.59 -31.20 9.79
CA PRO A 66 -14.98 -31.64 9.96
C PRO A 66 -15.90 -31.12 8.84
N GLU A 67 -16.92 -31.89 8.48
CA GLU A 67 -17.95 -31.50 7.49
C GLU A 67 -18.63 -30.16 7.82
N SER A 68 -18.84 -29.90 9.13
CA SER A 68 -19.36 -28.62 9.62
C SER A 68 -18.54 -27.40 9.18
N TRP A 69 -17.22 -27.56 8.95
CA TRP A 69 -16.37 -26.48 8.45
C TRP A 69 -16.56 -26.26 6.95
N HIS A 70 -16.81 -27.32 6.18
CA HIS A 70 -17.12 -27.23 4.76
C HIS A 70 -18.44 -26.49 4.52
N GLN A 71 -19.48 -26.86 5.26
CA GLN A 71 -20.80 -26.22 5.18
C GLN A 71 -20.74 -24.72 5.50
N ASN A 72 -20.02 -24.34 6.57
CA ASN A 72 -19.92 -22.95 7.01
C ASN A 72 -18.75 -22.18 6.38
N LYS A 73 -17.91 -22.86 5.59
CA LYS A 73 -16.64 -22.35 5.03
C LYS A 73 -15.73 -21.67 6.07
N MET A 74 -15.75 -22.15 7.31
CA MET A 74 -14.97 -21.60 8.42
C MET A 74 -14.87 -22.58 9.59
N ALA A 75 -13.84 -22.40 10.42
CA ALA A 75 -13.65 -23.18 11.63
C ALA A 75 -14.76 -23.01 12.67
N GLY A 76 -14.97 -24.00 13.53
CA GLY A 76 -15.94 -23.93 14.64
C GLY A 76 -15.54 -22.93 15.74
N LYS A 77 -16.51 -22.47 16.54
CA LYS A 77 -16.24 -21.58 17.70
C LYS A 77 -15.37 -22.28 18.75
N GLN A 78 -15.68 -23.53 19.07
CA GLN A 78 -14.92 -24.35 20.02
C GLN A 78 -13.46 -24.54 19.60
N TRP A 79 -13.20 -24.65 18.29
CA TRP A 79 -11.83 -24.71 17.78
C TRP A 79 -11.08 -23.43 18.09
N LEU A 80 -11.67 -22.26 17.81
CA LEU A 80 -11.04 -20.96 18.08
C LEU A 80 -10.75 -20.76 19.56
N GLU A 81 -11.70 -21.11 20.44
CA GLU A 81 -11.53 -21.04 21.89
C GLU A 81 -10.36 -21.92 22.34
N SER A 82 -10.31 -23.17 21.87
CA SER A 82 -9.23 -24.08 22.21
C SER A 82 -7.88 -23.64 21.64
N PHE A 83 -7.86 -23.07 20.43
CA PHE A 83 -6.67 -22.50 19.78
C PHE A 83 -6.10 -21.33 20.59
N LEU A 84 -6.95 -20.40 21.03
CA LEU A 84 -6.51 -19.25 21.84
C LEU A 84 -6.01 -19.69 23.23
N ILE A 85 -6.60 -20.73 23.82
CA ILE A 85 -6.09 -21.31 25.08
C ILE A 85 -4.69 -21.91 24.89
N ARG A 86 -4.43 -22.57 23.76
CA ARG A 86 -3.11 -23.15 23.44
C ARG A 86 -2.06 -22.09 23.08
N HIS A 87 -2.49 -20.93 22.58
CA HIS A 87 -1.60 -19.84 22.15
C HIS A 87 -1.83 -18.57 22.99
N PRO A 88 -1.42 -18.55 24.29
CA PRO A 88 -1.69 -17.43 25.19
C PRO A 88 -1.02 -16.11 24.78
N LYS A 89 -0.04 -16.15 23.86
CA LYS A 89 0.57 -14.96 23.25
C LYS A 89 -0.41 -14.21 22.34
N LEU A 90 -1.42 -14.89 21.80
CA LEU A 90 -2.46 -14.28 20.97
C LEU A 90 -3.58 -13.76 21.89
N SER A 91 -3.57 -12.46 22.14
CA SER A 91 -4.63 -11.81 22.91
C SER A 91 -5.74 -11.27 22.00
N LEU A 92 -6.99 -11.49 22.36
CA LEU A 92 -8.11 -10.74 21.79
C LEU A 92 -8.06 -9.30 22.30
N ARG A 93 -7.58 -8.37 21.47
CA ARG A 93 -7.66 -6.95 21.79
C ARG A 93 -8.96 -6.38 21.23
N LYS A 94 -9.60 -5.49 21.99
CA LYS A 94 -10.56 -4.56 21.38
C LYS A 94 -9.73 -3.75 20.37
N PRO A 95 -10.18 -3.58 19.12
CA PRO A 95 -9.49 -2.67 18.20
C PRO A 95 -9.42 -1.32 18.92
N GLU A 96 -8.21 -0.90 19.25
CA GLU A 96 -7.99 0.48 19.68
C GLU A 96 -8.44 1.33 18.50
N LYS A 97 -9.26 2.36 18.76
CA LYS A 97 -9.60 3.33 17.72
C LYS A 97 -8.26 3.78 17.15
N VAL A 98 -8.00 3.48 15.87
CA VAL A 98 -7.03 4.25 15.08
C VAL A 98 -7.30 5.69 15.45
N SER A 99 -6.30 6.37 16.01
CA SER A 99 -6.52 7.69 16.60
C SER A 99 -7.29 8.52 15.59
N LEU A 100 -8.29 9.28 16.05
CA LEU A 100 -9.08 10.12 15.15
C LEU A 100 -8.14 10.90 14.23
N ALA A 101 -7.02 11.39 14.77
CA ALA A 101 -5.93 12.04 14.06
C ALA A 101 -5.35 11.21 12.89
N CYS A 102 -5.04 9.92 13.08
CA CYS A 102 -4.55 9.07 11.99
C CYS A 102 -5.64 8.79 10.95
N ALA A 103 -6.88 8.50 11.37
CA ALA A 103 -7.98 8.25 10.43
C ALA A 103 -8.36 9.52 9.64
N THR A 104 -8.26 10.71 10.27
CA THR A 104 -8.50 12.00 9.61
C THR A 104 -7.31 12.45 8.76
N ALA A 105 -6.08 12.06 9.10
CA ALA A 105 -4.90 12.39 8.31
C ALA A 105 -4.89 11.69 6.94
N PHE A 106 -5.46 10.48 6.87
CA PHE A 106 -5.58 9.69 5.63
C PHE A 106 -6.97 9.81 4.98
N ASN A 107 -7.51 11.02 4.88
CA ASN A 107 -8.67 11.30 4.01
C ASN A 107 -8.27 12.22 2.85
N GLU A 108 -8.99 12.11 1.73
CA GLU A 108 -8.68 12.82 0.48
C GLU A 108 -8.49 14.33 0.69
N HIS A 109 -9.36 14.94 1.51
CA HIS A 109 -9.32 16.36 1.80
C HIS A 109 -8.05 16.77 2.56
N THR A 110 -7.65 16.00 3.57
CA THR A 110 -6.47 16.30 4.39
C THR A 110 -5.18 16.03 3.61
N VAL A 111 -5.16 14.97 2.80
CA VAL A 111 -4.05 14.69 1.87
C VAL A 111 -3.93 15.81 0.84
N SER A 112 -5.04 16.24 0.24
CA SER A 112 -5.07 17.37 -0.71
C SER A 112 -4.58 18.67 -0.08
N MET A 113 -5.04 19.00 1.14
CA MET A 113 -4.57 20.16 1.88
C MET A 113 -3.07 20.13 2.16
N VAL A 114 -2.53 18.97 2.57
CA VAL A 114 -1.08 18.83 2.82
C VAL A 114 -0.30 19.00 1.51
N LEU A 115 -0.77 18.42 0.41
CA LEU A 115 -0.16 18.61 -0.92
C LEU A 115 -0.20 20.08 -1.36
N GLN A 116 -1.32 20.78 -1.12
CA GLN A 116 -1.46 22.21 -1.40
C GLN A 116 -0.56 23.07 -0.51
N ALA A 117 -0.45 22.77 0.78
CA ALA A 117 0.42 23.49 1.71
C ALA A 117 1.90 23.33 1.33
N VAL A 118 2.34 22.11 1.02
CA VAL A 118 3.70 21.85 0.52
C VAL A 118 3.96 22.54 -0.81
N SER A 119 2.95 22.67 -1.67
CA SER A 119 3.05 23.44 -2.92
C SER A 119 3.16 24.95 -2.66
N ALA A 120 2.37 25.49 -1.73
CA ALA A 120 2.34 26.92 -1.38
C ALA A 120 3.63 27.40 -0.68
N GLU A 121 4.26 26.56 0.15
CA GLU A 121 5.50 26.90 0.86
C GLU A 121 6.74 27.00 -0.04
N ARG A 122 6.68 26.49 -1.29
CA ARG A 122 7.85 26.38 -2.18
C ARG A 122 8.02 27.53 -3.19
N GLY A 123 7.15 28.54 -3.16
CA GLY A 123 7.17 29.62 -4.14
C GLY A 123 6.77 29.16 -5.55
N SER A 124 7.08 29.96 -6.58
CA SER A 124 6.76 29.62 -7.97
C SER A 124 7.67 28.50 -8.49
N LEU A 125 7.19 27.27 -8.45
CA LEU A 125 7.92 26.08 -8.89
C LEU A 125 8.00 26.04 -10.43
N VAL A 126 9.20 25.73 -10.93
CA VAL A 126 9.45 25.41 -12.35
C VAL A 126 9.44 23.90 -12.49
N THR A 127 8.60 23.35 -13.38
CA THR A 127 8.60 21.91 -13.65
C THR A 127 9.79 21.56 -14.53
N MET A 128 10.53 20.52 -14.16
CA MET A 128 11.64 20.00 -14.96
C MET A 128 11.31 18.59 -15.45
N LEU A 129 11.46 18.35 -16.75
CA LEU A 129 11.45 17.02 -17.35
C LEU A 129 12.88 16.65 -17.76
N ALA A 130 13.35 15.51 -17.27
CA ALA A 130 14.68 14.98 -17.56
C ALA A 130 14.56 13.62 -18.25
N PHE A 131 15.44 13.37 -19.23
CA PHE A 131 15.59 12.05 -19.83
C PHE A 131 16.96 11.50 -19.45
N VAL A 132 16.96 10.32 -18.84
CA VAL A 132 18.16 9.66 -18.34
C VAL A 132 18.19 8.22 -18.85
N ASN A 133 19.38 7.69 -19.10
CA ASN A 133 19.55 6.29 -19.45
C ASN A 133 20.30 5.52 -18.35
N ALA A 134 20.37 4.19 -18.49
CA ALA A 134 20.99 3.31 -17.48
C ALA A 134 22.51 3.57 -17.29
N MET A 135 23.18 4.18 -18.25
CA MET A 135 24.59 4.59 -18.11
C MET A 135 24.76 5.89 -17.31
N GLY A 136 23.65 6.58 -16.99
CA GLY A 136 23.68 7.89 -16.34
C GLY A 136 23.85 9.05 -17.32
N ASN A 137 23.81 8.81 -18.64
CA ASN A 137 23.80 9.90 -19.61
C ASN A 137 22.43 10.59 -19.61
N THR A 138 22.44 11.89 -19.89
CA THR A 138 21.23 12.72 -19.84
C THR A 138 21.05 13.51 -21.13
N VAL A 139 19.81 13.60 -21.62
CA VAL A 139 19.43 14.63 -22.59
C VAL A 139 19.29 15.97 -21.86
N PRO A 140 19.66 17.11 -22.47
CA PRO A 140 19.44 18.41 -21.85
C PRO A 140 17.99 18.57 -21.37
N PRO A 141 17.76 19.01 -20.12
CA PRO A 141 16.43 19.01 -19.51
C PRO A 141 15.48 20.01 -20.17
N VAL A 142 14.19 19.77 -19.99
CA VAL A 142 13.12 20.69 -20.38
C VAL A 142 12.57 21.36 -19.13
N PHE A 143 12.47 22.69 -19.15
CA PHE A 143 11.91 23.50 -18.06
C PHE A 143 10.58 24.10 -18.48
N ILE A 144 9.55 23.97 -17.64
CA ILE A 144 8.23 24.55 -17.85
C ILE A 144 8.00 25.60 -16.78
N PHE A 145 8.00 26.86 -17.20
CA PHE A 145 7.80 28.00 -16.33
C PHE A 145 6.30 28.31 -16.17
N PRO A 146 5.82 28.64 -14.95
CA PRO A 146 4.44 29.05 -14.67
C PRO A 146 4.13 30.45 -15.21
N ARG A 147 4.22 30.64 -16.53
CA ARG A 147 4.06 31.92 -17.25
C ARG A 147 3.36 31.70 -18.59
N VAL A 148 2.78 32.77 -19.13
CA VAL A 148 2.18 32.75 -20.49
C VAL A 148 3.24 32.98 -21.57
N ASN A 149 4.20 33.88 -21.30
CA ASN A 149 5.18 34.33 -22.27
C ASN A 149 6.57 33.84 -21.88
N TYR A 150 7.22 33.13 -22.80
CA TYR A 150 8.61 32.74 -22.69
C TYR A 150 9.55 33.94 -22.92
N LYS A 151 10.69 33.95 -22.23
CA LYS A 151 11.79 34.89 -22.45
C LYS A 151 13.12 34.13 -22.34
N ASP A 152 14.07 34.43 -23.21
CA ASP A 152 15.33 33.67 -23.30
C ASP A 152 16.13 33.66 -21.99
N PHE A 153 16.08 34.75 -21.21
CA PHE A 153 16.77 34.82 -19.93
C PHE A 153 16.21 33.84 -18.88
N MET A 154 15.02 33.26 -19.08
CA MET A 154 14.40 32.32 -18.13
C MET A 154 15.21 31.02 -17.99
N ILE A 155 15.94 30.63 -19.04
CA ILE A 155 16.84 29.47 -19.02
C ILE A 155 18.31 29.87 -18.78
N CYS A 156 18.56 31.11 -18.33
CA CYS A 156 19.91 31.54 -17.99
C CYS A 156 20.47 30.67 -16.85
N GLY A 157 21.64 30.06 -17.09
CA GLY A 157 22.27 29.11 -16.16
C GLY A 157 21.76 27.68 -16.22
N ALA A 158 20.77 27.38 -17.08
CA ALA A 158 20.38 26.00 -17.36
C ALA A 158 21.49 25.26 -18.12
N PRO A 159 21.57 23.91 -18.02
CA PRO A 159 22.50 23.13 -18.83
C PRO A 159 22.40 23.46 -20.33
N THR A 160 23.52 23.50 -21.02
CA THR A 160 23.55 23.84 -22.45
C THR A 160 22.66 22.89 -23.26
N GLY A 161 21.84 23.47 -24.14
CA GLY A 161 20.84 22.73 -24.92
C GLY A 161 19.51 22.51 -24.21
N SER A 162 19.33 22.99 -22.98
CA SER A 162 18.03 22.91 -22.29
C SER A 162 16.94 23.63 -23.06
N LEU A 163 15.72 23.08 -23.01
CA LEU A 163 14.55 23.67 -23.64
C LEU A 163 13.69 24.38 -22.59
N GLY A 164 13.36 25.65 -22.84
CA GLY A 164 12.40 26.40 -22.03
C GLY A 164 11.02 26.45 -22.66
N LEU A 165 9.99 26.10 -21.88
CA LEU A 165 8.58 26.15 -22.24
C LEU A 165 7.79 26.95 -21.19
N CYS A 166 6.57 27.34 -21.52
CA CYS A 166 5.72 28.15 -20.65
C CYS A 166 4.30 27.61 -20.62
N ASN A 167 3.72 27.54 -19.43
CA ASN A 167 2.29 27.31 -19.21
C ASN A 167 1.83 28.15 -18.01
N LYS A 168 0.63 28.72 -18.03
CA LYS A 168 0.05 29.45 -16.89
C LYS A 168 0.15 28.71 -15.56
N SER A 169 -0.07 27.39 -15.57
CA SER A 169 -0.06 26.57 -14.37
C SER A 169 1.34 26.14 -13.95
N GLY A 170 2.33 26.17 -14.86
CA GLY A 170 3.66 25.59 -14.66
C GLY A 170 3.72 24.07 -14.75
N TRP A 171 2.57 23.40 -14.89
CA TRP A 171 2.48 21.94 -15.02
C TRP A 171 2.66 21.50 -16.48
N MET A 172 3.03 20.22 -16.64
CA MET A 172 3.10 19.56 -17.94
C MET A 172 1.71 19.49 -18.59
N THR A 173 1.63 19.72 -19.90
CA THR A 173 0.45 19.44 -20.73
C THR A 173 0.86 18.58 -21.91
N SER A 174 -0.11 17.96 -22.59
CA SER A 174 0.14 17.11 -23.76
C SER A 174 0.88 17.85 -24.87
N GLU A 175 0.58 19.13 -25.09
CA GLU A 175 1.25 19.96 -26.10
C GLU A 175 2.71 20.22 -25.73
N ASN A 176 2.97 20.61 -24.47
CA ASN A 176 4.34 20.83 -23.98
C ASN A 176 5.14 19.52 -23.99
N PHE A 177 4.49 18.41 -23.64
CA PHE A 177 5.08 17.08 -23.66
C PHE A 177 5.47 16.66 -25.08
N LEU A 178 4.61 16.93 -26.08
CA LEU A 178 4.92 16.66 -27.48
C LEU A 178 6.16 17.44 -27.95
N VAL A 179 6.30 18.70 -27.54
CA VAL A 179 7.51 19.51 -27.85
C VAL A 179 8.74 18.92 -27.13
N ALA A 180 8.59 18.51 -25.87
CA ALA A 180 9.67 17.83 -25.14
C ALA A 180 10.09 16.50 -25.80
N MET A 181 9.15 15.75 -26.37
CA MET A 181 9.46 14.52 -27.10
C MET A 181 10.20 14.79 -28.41
N LYS A 182 9.90 15.89 -29.13
CA LYS A 182 10.70 16.32 -30.29
C LYS A 182 12.12 16.68 -29.88
N HIS A 183 12.28 17.36 -28.75
CA HIS A 183 13.59 17.67 -28.15
C HIS A 183 14.36 16.40 -27.76
N PHE A 184 13.69 15.41 -27.19
CA PHE A 184 14.29 14.10 -26.93
C PHE A 184 14.77 13.43 -28.22
N VAL A 185 13.93 13.35 -29.26
CA VAL A 185 14.28 12.71 -30.53
C VAL A 185 15.48 13.39 -31.21
N SER A 186 15.59 14.72 -31.14
CA SER A 186 16.72 15.44 -31.75
C SER A 186 18.07 15.15 -31.09
N HIS A 187 18.06 14.81 -29.79
CA HIS A 187 19.27 14.51 -29.03
C HIS A 187 19.57 13.01 -28.96
N ALA A 188 18.58 12.19 -28.63
CA ALA A 188 18.72 10.74 -28.51
C ALA A 188 18.85 10.04 -29.87
N LYS A 189 18.35 10.68 -30.95
CA LYS A 189 18.39 10.20 -32.34
C LYS A 189 18.02 8.72 -32.48
N PRO A 190 16.86 8.29 -31.93
CA PRO A 190 16.40 6.92 -32.09
C PRO A 190 16.20 6.60 -33.58
N SER A 191 16.53 5.37 -33.97
CA SER A 191 16.34 4.87 -35.34
C SER A 191 15.85 3.43 -35.32
N VAL A 192 15.46 2.89 -36.48
CA VAL A 192 15.07 1.48 -36.59
C VAL A 192 16.23 0.55 -36.21
N GLU A 193 17.46 0.94 -36.56
CA GLU A 193 18.68 0.21 -36.24
C GLU A 193 19.09 0.36 -34.76
N HIS A 194 18.77 1.51 -34.16
CA HIS A 194 19.10 1.84 -32.78
C HIS A 194 17.83 2.27 -32.02
N PRO A 195 16.95 1.31 -31.67
CA PRO A 195 15.71 1.62 -31.00
C PRO A 195 15.97 2.10 -29.57
N VAL A 196 15.12 3.00 -29.09
CA VAL A 196 15.17 3.49 -27.70
C VAL A 196 13.87 3.11 -27.00
N LEU A 197 14.00 2.42 -25.87
CA LEU A 197 12.88 2.13 -24.97
C LEU A 197 12.71 3.29 -23.98
N LEU A 198 11.52 3.90 -23.98
CA LEU A 198 11.18 4.98 -23.06
C LEU A 198 10.27 4.44 -21.95
N LEU A 199 10.67 4.65 -20.69
CA LEU A 199 9.90 4.29 -19.52
C LEU A 199 9.33 5.56 -18.88
N MET A 200 8.00 5.65 -18.80
CA MET A 200 7.28 6.80 -18.27
C MET A 200 6.08 6.34 -17.45
N ASP A 201 5.57 7.21 -16.59
CA ASP A 201 4.34 6.95 -15.85
C ASP A 201 3.09 7.12 -16.74
N ASN A 202 1.92 6.84 -16.17
CA ASN A 202 0.62 6.97 -16.83
C ASN A 202 -0.03 8.34 -16.57
N HIS A 203 0.76 9.41 -16.45
CA HIS A 203 0.19 10.75 -16.30
C HIS A 203 -0.57 11.16 -17.57
N GLU A 204 -1.70 11.85 -17.41
CA GLU A 204 -2.62 12.20 -18.52
C GLU A 204 -1.90 12.94 -19.65
N SER A 205 -0.95 13.83 -19.34
CA SER A 205 -0.17 14.56 -20.33
C SER A 205 0.79 13.70 -21.14
N HIS A 206 1.13 12.49 -20.69
CA HIS A 206 2.05 11.57 -21.38
C HIS A 206 1.33 10.62 -22.34
N ILE A 207 0.04 10.39 -22.11
CA ILE A 207 -0.77 9.39 -22.83
C ILE A 207 -1.87 10.00 -23.70
N SER A 208 -2.15 11.29 -23.54
CA SER A 208 -3.10 12.02 -24.36
C SER A 208 -2.43 12.40 -25.69
N PHE A 209 -2.78 11.69 -26.77
CA PHE A 209 -2.32 11.92 -28.14
C PHE A 209 -3.41 12.52 -29.01
#